data_AF-A0A969GPD1-F1
#
_entry.id   AF-A0A969GPD1-F1
#
_cell.length_a   1.000
_cell.length_b   1.000
_cell.length_c   1.000
_cell.angle_alpha   90.00
_cell.angle_beta   90.00
_cell.angle_gamma   90.00
#
_symmetry.space_group_name_H-M   'P 1'
#
loop_
_entity.id
_entity.type
_entity.pdbx_description
1 polymer ?
#
loop_
_entity_poly.entity_id
_entity_poly.type
_entity_poly.pdbx_seq_one_letter_code
_entity_poly.pdbx_strand_id
1 'polypeptide(L)' 'MVGTANFPGWNDSPSFFRFFVSPWGTGSSRYADVLATGRGLFASWEQAQADGSQPLVGNFLEMERVDHLLGKSG' A
#
# COMPACT_ATOMS: atom_id res chain seq x y z
N MET A 1 -12.80 3.34 13.71
CA MET A 1 -11.73 4.34 13.47
C MET A 1 -10.55 3.59 12.85
N VAL A 2 -10.29 3.79 11.56
CA VAL A 2 -9.12 3.19 10.87
C VAL A 2 -8.04 4.26 10.85
N GLY A 3 -6.87 3.96 11.41
CA GLY A 3 -5.73 4.88 11.47
C GLY A 3 -5.24 5.25 10.08
N THR A 4 -5.09 6.54 9.84
CA THR A 4 -4.49 7.09 8.62
C THR A 4 -2.97 6.96 8.72
N ALA A 5 -2.38 6.12 7.87
CA ALA A 5 -0.97 6.23 7.58
C ALA A 5 -0.76 7.57 6.86
N ASN A 6 -0.10 8.53 7.52
CA ASN A 6 0.21 9.84 6.95
C ASN A 6 1.29 9.69 5.89
N PHE A 7 0.91 9.73 4.62
CA PHE A 7 1.83 9.89 3.49
C PHE A 7 1.81 11.35 3.02
N PRO A 8 2.98 11.98 2.75
CA PRO A 8 3.02 13.34 2.22
C PRO A 8 2.38 13.40 0.83
N GLY A 9 1.34 14.23 0.65
CA GLY A 9 0.65 14.44 -0.64
C GLY A 9 -0.80 13.95 -0.73
N TRP A 10 -1.40 13.53 0.39
CA TRP A 10 -2.80 13.09 0.45
C TRP A 10 -3.78 14.23 0.14
N ASN A 11 -4.56 14.09 -0.94
CA ASN A 11 -5.68 14.99 -1.27
C ASN A 11 -6.99 14.20 -1.17
N ASP A 12 -7.87 14.59 -0.25
CA ASP A 12 -9.12 13.90 0.08
C ASP A 12 -10.20 14.09 -1.02
N SER A 13 -10.07 13.41 -2.17
CA SER A 13 -11.12 13.38 -3.19
C SER A 13 -12.01 12.13 -3.05
N PRO A 14 -13.36 12.22 -3.16
CA PRO A 14 -14.29 11.22 -2.65
C PRO A 14 -14.58 10.04 -3.60
N SER A 15 -13.96 10.01 -4.78
CA SER A 15 -14.30 9.05 -5.85
C SER A 15 -13.33 7.86 -5.89
N PHE A 16 -13.62 6.87 -5.04
CA PHE A 16 -13.43 5.41 -5.21
C PHE A 16 -12.10 4.78 -5.66
N PHE A 17 -11.04 5.51 -6.00
CA PHE A 17 -9.72 4.90 -6.18
C PHE A 17 -8.69 5.63 -5.35
N ARG A 18 -8.31 5.00 -4.23
CA ARG A 18 -7.07 5.32 -3.53
C ARG A 18 -5.92 4.85 -4.41
N PHE A 19 -5.57 5.64 -5.41
CA PHE A 19 -4.36 5.40 -6.19
C PHE A 19 -3.15 5.67 -5.29
N PHE A 20 -2.24 4.71 -5.22
CA PHE A 20 -0.91 4.93 -4.70
C PHE A 20 -0.15 5.79 -5.71
N VAL A 21 -0.30 7.11 -5.59
CA VAL A 21 0.45 8.07 -6.41
C VAL A 21 1.66 8.51 -5.60
N SER A 22 2.86 8.11 -6.03
CA SER A 22 4.08 8.70 -5.48
C SER A 22 4.14 10.20 -5.83
N PRO A 23 4.56 11.08 -4.90
CA PRO A 23 4.82 12.49 -5.20
C PRO A 23 5.84 12.71 -6.33
N TRP A 24 6.70 11.72 -6.55
CA TRP A 24 7.72 11.69 -7.60
C TRP A 24 7.36 10.74 -8.75
N GLY A 25 6.21 10.08 -8.66
CA GLY A 25 5.76 9.10 -9.64
C GLY A 25 5.29 9.78 -10.92
N THR A 26 5.51 9.13 -12.06
CA THR A 26 5.03 9.58 -13.38
C THR A 26 3.51 9.47 -13.55
N GLY A 27 2.73 9.42 -12.46
CA GLY A 27 1.30 9.09 -12.48
C GLY A 27 0.98 7.63 -12.85
N SER A 28 1.98 6.75 -12.89
CA SER A 28 1.79 5.32 -13.20
C SER A 28 2.07 4.48 -11.96
N SER A 29 1.08 3.71 -11.49
CA SER A 29 1.26 2.67 -10.48
C SER A 29 1.95 1.47 -11.13
N ARG A 30 3.28 1.50 -11.25
CA ARG A 30 4.04 0.42 -11.87
C ARG A 30 4.47 -0.59 -10.80
N TYR A 31 4.21 -1.87 -11.10
CA TYR A 31 4.65 -3.05 -10.36
C TYR A 31 4.23 -3.15 -8.89
N ALA A 32 2.94 -2.95 -8.59
CA ALA A 32 2.37 -3.39 -7.30
C ALA A 32 1.85 -4.83 -7.42
N ASP A 33 2.27 -5.72 -6.54
CA ASP A 33 1.80 -7.10 -6.48
C ASP A 33 1.63 -7.56 -5.03
N VAL A 34 0.72 -8.52 -4.81
CA VAL A 34 0.46 -9.11 -3.50
C VAL A 34 0.48 -10.63 -3.59
N LEU A 35 1.44 -11.24 -2.90
CA LEU A 35 1.49 -12.67 -2.67
C LEU A 35 0.71 -13.03 -1.40
N ALA A 36 -0.43 -13.69 -1.56
CA ALA A 36 -1.17 -14.26 -0.45
C ALA A 36 -0.59 -15.63 -0.05
N THR A 37 -0.35 -15.81 1.24
CA THR A 37 0.10 -17.09 1.82
C THR A 37 -0.78 -17.45 3.01
N GLY A 38 -0.69 -18.70 3.49
CA GLY A 38 -1.38 -19.10 4.73
C GLY A 38 -0.92 -18.34 5.98
N ARG A 39 0.25 -17.69 5.96
CA ARG A 39 0.80 -16.93 7.09
C ARG A 39 0.41 -15.45 7.06
N GLY A 40 0.17 -14.90 5.87
CA GLY A 40 0.14 -13.46 5.68
C GLY A 40 0.08 -13.04 4.22
N LEU A 41 -0.09 -11.73 4.02
CA LEU A 41 0.02 -11.07 2.72
C LEU A 41 1.40 -10.43 2.61
N PHE A 42 2.15 -10.76 1.56
CA PHE A 42 3.36 -10.04 1.20
C PHE A 42 3.05 -9.11 0.03
N ALA A 43 2.99 -7.81 0.30
CA ALA A 43 2.80 -6.78 -0.72
C ALA A 43 4.17 -6.25 -1.15
N SER A 44 4.37 -6.06 -2.45
CA SER A 44 5.57 -5.43 -3.02
C SER A 44 5.20 -4.36 -4.03
N TRP A 45 5.99 -3.28 -4.08
CA TRP A 45 5.81 -2.19 -5.03
C TRP A 45 7.12 -1.44 -5.27
N GLU A 46 7.23 -0.75 -6.40
CA GLU A 46 8.32 0.22 -6.61
C GLU A 46 7.96 1.56 -5.96
N GLN A 47 8.87 2.11 -5.16
CA GLN A 47 8.66 3.38 -4.47
C GLN A 47 9.54 4.47 -5.07
N ALA A 48 8.96 5.39 -5.84
CA ALA A 48 9.74 6.49 -6.41
C ALA A 48 10.31 7.44 -5.34
N GLN A 49 11.56 7.83 -5.55
CA GLN A 49 12.37 8.67 -4.68
C GLN A 49 12.63 10.04 -5.33
N ALA A 50 13.11 10.99 -4.54
CA ALA A 50 13.43 12.34 -5.00
C ALA A 50 14.58 12.38 -6.03
N ASP A 51 15.47 11.38 -6.01
CA ASP A 51 16.56 11.21 -6.98
C ASP A 51 16.11 10.49 -8.27
N GLY A 52 14.80 10.20 -8.40
CA GLY A 52 14.22 9.49 -9.53
C GLY A 52 14.38 7.97 -9.48
N SER A 53 15.10 7.43 -8.48
CA SER A 53 15.20 5.98 -8.29
C SER A 53 13.86 5.39 -7.86
N GLN A 54 13.67 4.11 -8.16
CA GLN A 54 12.44 3.36 -7.89
C GLN A 54 12.78 2.01 -7.27
N PRO A 55 13.31 1.97 -6.03
CA PRO A 55 13.60 0.70 -5.34
C PRO A 55 12.32 -0.14 -5.19
N LEU A 56 12.47 -1.44 -5.40
CA LEU A 56 11.47 -2.43 -5.03
C LEU A 56 11.44 -2.55 -3.51
N VAL A 57 10.30 -2.25 -2.92
CA VAL A 57 10.04 -2.36 -1.48
C VAL A 57 8.97 -3.41 -1.22
N GLY A 58 8.92 -3.94 0.00
CA GLY A 58 7.94 -4.94 0.39
C GLY A 58 7.50 -4.81 1.84
N ASN A 59 6.26 -5.21 2.10
CA ASN A 59 5.65 -5.26 3.43
C ASN A 59 4.93 -6.58 3.64
N PHE A 60 5.18 -7.22 4.78
CA PHE A 60 4.44 -8.41 5.19
C PHE A 60 3.38 -8.06 6.24
N LEU A 61 2.17 -8.56 6.05
CA LEU A 61 1.07 -8.41 6.98
C LEU A 61 0.56 -9.79 7.41
N GLU A 62 0.66 -10.09 8.70
CA GLU A 62 0.18 -11.36 9.25
C GLU A 62 -1.33 -11.51 9.10
N MET A 63 -1.78 -12.75 8.88
CA MET A 63 -3.18 -13.00 8.55
C MET A 63 -4.13 -12.69 9.72
N GLU A 64 -3.68 -12.85 10.97
CA GLU A 64 -4.43 -12.38 12.16
C GLU A 64 -4.73 -10.88 12.07
N ARG A 65 -3.75 -10.08 11.63
CA ARG A 65 -3.94 -8.64 11.47
C ARG A 65 -4.87 -8.33 10.30
N VAL A 66 -4.83 -9.10 9.22
CA VAL A 66 -5.77 -8.98 8.09
C VAL A 66 -7.19 -9.23 8.58
N ASP A 67 -7.43 -10.33 9.30
CA ASP A 67 -8.74 -10.69 9.81
C ASP A 67 -9.29 -9.61 10.77
N HIS A 68 -8.45 -9.12 11.68
CA HIS A 68 -8.78 -7.99 12.54
C HIS A 68 -9.18 -6.73 11.74
N LEU A 69 -8.44 -6.38 10.69
CA LEU A 69 -8.74 -5.22 9.83
C LEU A 69 -10.04 -5.40 9.03
N LEU A 70 -10.35 -6.62 8.63
CA LEU A 70 -11.58 -6.96 7.91
C LEU A 70 -12.79 -7.16 8.83
N GLY A 71 -12.63 -6.98 10.15
CA GLY A 71 -13.70 -7.21 11.13
C GLY A 71 -14.11 -8.67 11.24
N LYS A 72 -13.24 -9.59 10.79
CA LYS A 72 -13.39 -11.02 11.01
C LYS A 72 -12.89 -11.32 12.41
N SER A 73 -13.73 -11.04 13.40
CA SER A 73 -13.57 -11.58 14.74
C SER A 73 -13.95 -13.05 14.68
N GLY A 74 -13.06 -13.93 15.15
CA GLY A 74 -13.42 -15.33 15.44
C GLY A 74 -14.48 -15.43 16.53
#